data_AF-X0I2H9-F1
#
_entry.id   AF-X0I2H9-F1
#
_cell.length_a   1.000
_cell.length_b   1.000
_cell.length_c   1.000
_cell.angle_alpha   90.00
_cell.angle_beta   90.00
_cell.angle_gamma   90.00
#
_symmetry.space_group_name_H-M   'P 1'
#
loop_
_entity.id
_entity.type
_entity.pdbx_description
1 polymer ?
#
loop_
_entity_poly.entity_id
_entity_poly.type
_entity_poly.pdbx_seq_one_letter_code
_entity_poly.pdbx_strand_id
1 'polypeptide(L)'
;MGPQILLPEPIVTLGKTSESVTFNMYCSEITIIKNNVPSGSWTWFNQPPKQPWYVKAQTNLLNSELDKNLDTPYFNAHPKERDALKLKLQNLSDSAFSLQQLLFNLQNAVAQAVPTFVGVTDETASYLLGKSFINIWSKIAKQYGLPLIRVTAVAQYPDGSPLRLTALERWVSPVVDASSGDQIKNPSAVQIAATTLNYLCATDGHPLPGASSFSWN
;
A
#
# COMPACT_ATOMS: atom_id res chain seq x y z
N MET A 1 -13.52 1.15 19.60
CA MET A 1 -12.54 0.17 19.09
C MET A 1 -13.33 -0.92 18.39
N GLY A 2 -13.21 -1.04 17.06
CA GLY A 2 -13.85 -2.13 16.32
C GLY A 2 -13.16 -3.47 16.65
N PRO A 3 -13.79 -4.62 16.36
CA PRO A 3 -13.16 -5.92 16.54
C PRO A 3 -11.84 -5.93 15.74
N GLN A 4 -10.71 -6.13 16.44
CA GLN A 4 -9.45 -6.41 15.76
C GLN A 4 -9.59 -7.76 15.08
N ILE A 5 -9.70 -7.75 13.75
CA ILE A 5 -9.60 -8.95 12.94
C ILE A 5 -8.14 -9.42 13.06
N LEU A 6 -7.93 -10.60 13.66
CA LEU A 6 -6.64 -11.27 13.66
C LEU A 6 -6.36 -11.74 12.22
N LEU A 7 -5.47 -11.02 11.53
CA LEU A 7 -5.01 -11.38 10.19
C LEU A 7 -3.79 -12.32 10.30
N PRO A 8 -3.66 -13.33 9.43
CA PRO A 8 -2.50 -14.22 9.38
C PRO A 8 -1.16 -13.49 9.21
N GLU A 9 -1.17 -12.42 8.42
CA GLU A 9 -0.01 -11.58 8.12
C GLU A 9 -0.42 -10.09 8.12
N PRO A 10 0.51 -9.14 8.36
CA PRO A 10 0.24 -7.71 8.20
C PRO A 10 -0.30 -7.37 6.81
N ILE A 11 -1.20 -6.40 6.71
CA ILE A 11 -1.73 -5.92 5.41
C ILE A 11 -0.59 -5.35 4.54
N VAL A 12 0.36 -4.66 5.17
CA VAL A 12 1.48 -4.01 4.51
C VAL A 12 2.76 -4.39 5.25
N THR A 13 3.76 -4.85 4.52
CA THR A 13 5.12 -5.04 5.04
C THR A 13 6.10 -4.29 4.15
N LEU A 14 6.81 -3.32 4.74
CA LEU A 14 7.89 -2.61 4.06
C LEU A 14 9.07 -3.58 3.88
N GLY A 15 9.62 -3.67 2.67
CA GLY A 15 10.87 -4.39 2.42
C GLY A 15 12.07 -3.48 2.62
N LYS A 16 13.20 -3.80 1.97
CA LYS A 16 14.44 -3.02 2.13
C LYS A 16 14.37 -1.60 1.56
N THR A 17 13.46 -1.36 0.61
CA THR A 17 13.29 -0.06 -0.05
C THR A 17 11.80 0.23 -0.22
N SER A 18 11.45 1.49 -0.50
CA SER A 18 10.07 1.89 -0.82
C SER A 18 9.56 1.34 -2.16
N GLU A 19 10.45 0.68 -2.93
CA GLU A 19 10.15 -0.02 -4.17
C GLU A 19 9.80 -1.49 -3.97
N SER A 20 10.05 -2.03 -2.76
CA SER A 20 9.83 -3.43 -2.42
C SER A 20 8.89 -3.51 -1.23
N VAL A 21 7.61 -3.27 -1.47
CA VAL A 21 6.56 -3.36 -0.44
C VAL A 21 5.70 -4.58 -0.70
N THR A 22 5.47 -5.38 0.33
CA THR A 22 4.51 -6.49 0.27
C THR A 22 3.14 -5.98 0.69
N PHE A 23 2.14 -6.24 -0.15
CA PHE A 23 0.75 -5.94 0.13
C PHE A 23 -0.05 -7.25 0.15
N ASN A 24 -0.65 -7.57 1.31
CA ASN A 24 -1.52 -8.72 1.51
C ASN A 24 -2.98 -8.26 1.40
N MET A 25 -3.63 -8.63 0.30
CA MET A 25 -5.02 -8.32 -0.01
C MET A 25 -5.93 -9.45 0.48
N TYR A 26 -6.61 -9.21 1.60
CA TYR A 26 -7.52 -10.16 2.20
C TYR A 26 -8.92 -10.07 1.59
N CYS A 27 -9.51 -11.22 1.27
CA CYS A 27 -10.95 -11.32 1.04
C CYS A 27 -11.65 -11.58 2.37
N SER A 28 -12.74 -10.85 2.65
CA SER A 28 -13.56 -11.13 3.83
C SER A 28 -14.16 -12.54 3.74
N GLU A 29 -14.72 -12.87 2.57
CA GLU A 29 -15.24 -14.17 2.20
C GLU A 29 -15.03 -14.40 0.70
N ILE A 30 -14.75 -15.63 0.30
CA ILE A 30 -14.64 -16.02 -1.11
C ILE A 30 -15.06 -17.47 -1.31
N THR A 31 -15.81 -17.69 -2.39
CA THR A 31 -16.18 -19.02 -2.89
C THR A 31 -15.91 -19.07 -4.37
N ILE A 32 -15.26 -20.14 -4.83
CA ILE A 32 -15.03 -20.41 -6.25
C ILE A 32 -16.01 -21.49 -6.67
N ILE A 33 -16.71 -21.26 -7.78
CA ILE A 33 -17.67 -22.19 -8.33
C ILE A 33 -17.21 -22.57 -9.74
N LYS A 34 -16.98 -23.87 -9.96
CA LYS A 34 -16.57 -24.42 -11.26
C LYS A 34 -17.68 -25.30 -11.82
N ASN A 35 -18.04 -25.06 -13.08
CA ASN A 35 -18.83 -26.00 -13.87
C ASN A 35 -17.88 -26.96 -14.59
N ASN A 36 -18.07 -28.27 -14.42
CA ASN A 36 -17.31 -29.30 -15.12
C ASN A 36 -18.05 -29.67 -16.40
N VAL A 37 -17.52 -29.24 -17.54
CA VAL A 37 -18.07 -29.54 -18.87
C VAL A 37 -17.32 -30.77 -19.42
N PRO A 38 -18.01 -31.74 -20.06
CA PRO A 38 -19.44 -31.75 -20.41
C PRO A 38 -20.36 -32.40 -19.37
N SER A 39 -19.85 -32.88 -18.24
CA SER A 39 -20.66 -33.61 -17.24
C SER A 39 -21.78 -32.78 -16.61
N GLY A 40 -21.71 -31.45 -16.69
CA GLY A 40 -22.71 -30.53 -16.10
C GLY A 40 -22.68 -30.52 -14.57
N SER A 41 -21.65 -31.12 -13.96
CA SER A 41 -21.48 -31.19 -12.52
C SER A 41 -20.76 -29.94 -12.01
N TRP A 42 -21.09 -29.53 -10.79
CA TRP A 42 -20.53 -28.32 -10.19
C TRP A 42 -19.59 -28.67 -9.04
N THR A 43 -18.56 -27.86 -8.87
CA THR A 43 -17.59 -27.97 -7.76
C THR A 43 -17.47 -26.63 -7.07
N TRP A 44 -17.51 -26.65 -5.74
CA TRP A 44 -17.36 -25.49 -4.89
C TRP A 44 -16.06 -25.59 -4.10
N PHE A 45 -15.30 -24.50 -4.10
CA PHE A 45 -14.13 -24.33 -3.24
C PHE A 45 -14.43 -23.18 -2.29
N ASN A 46 -14.42 -23.47 -0.99
CA ASN A 46 -14.76 -22.52 0.04
C ASN A 46 -13.53 -22.17 0.87
N GLN A 47 -13.41 -20.89 1.21
CA GLN A 47 -12.46 -20.44 2.21
C GLN A 47 -12.78 -21.07 3.58
N PRO A 48 -11.79 -21.68 4.29
CA PRO A 48 -12.05 -22.24 5.61
C PRO A 48 -12.37 -21.15 6.65
N PRO A 49 -13.20 -21.44 7.66
CA PRO A 49 -13.48 -20.50 8.74
C PRO A 49 -12.20 -20.07 9.46
N LYS A 50 -12.04 -18.76 9.70
CA LYS A 50 -10.88 -18.15 10.38
C LYS A 50 -9.53 -18.35 9.67
N GLN A 51 -9.52 -18.85 8.44
CA GLN A 51 -8.30 -18.99 7.63
C GLN A 51 -8.54 -18.27 6.30
N PRO A 52 -8.42 -16.93 6.27
CA PRO A 52 -8.73 -16.17 5.08
C PRO A 52 -7.78 -16.51 3.95
N TRP A 53 -8.31 -16.66 2.74
CA TRP A 53 -7.50 -16.65 1.54
C TRP A 53 -7.12 -15.21 1.24
N TYR A 54 -5.86 -15.02 0.86
CA TYR A 54 -5.37 -13.68 0.53
C TYR A 54 -4.37 -13.72 -0.60
N VAL A 55 -4.34 -12.60 -1.32
CA VAL A 55 -3.39 -12.38 -2.39
C VAL A 55 -2.20 -11.62 -1.85
N LYS A 56 -1.02 -12.19 -2.05
CA LYS A 56 0.24 -11.53 -1.79
C LYS A 56 0.78 -10.94 -3.09
N ALA A 57 1.04 -9.63 -3.08
CA ALA A 57 1.65 -8.91 -4.19
C ALA A 57 2.85 -8.09 -3.71
N GLN A 58 3.89 -8.01 -4.55
CA GLN A 58 5.02 -7.12 -4.34
C GLN A 58 4.84 -5.89 -5.22
N THR A 59 4.96 -4.69 -4.65
CA THR A 59 4.68 -3.42 -5.33
C THR A 59 5.61 -2.32 -4.84
N ASN A 60 5.73 -1.24 -5.60
CA ASN A 60 6.38 -0.01 -5.17
C ASN A 60 5.34 1.04 -4.73
N LEU A 61 5.79 2.02 -3.95
CA LEU A 61 4.98 3.17 -3.55
C LEU A 61 5.07 4.30 -4.59
N LEU A 62 3.92 4.74 -5.11
CA LEU A 62 3.83 5.85 -6.06
C LEU A 62 3.43 7.14 -5.36
N ASN A 63 4.14 8.22 -5.67
CA ASN A 63 3.66 9.56 -5.38
C ASN A 63 3.03 10.13 -6.64
N SER A 64 1.86 10.73 -6.52
CA SER A 64 1.18 11.39 -7.63
C SER A 64 0.47 12.64 -7.15
N GLU A 65 0.20 13.56 -8.07
CA GLU A 65 -0.67 14.70 -7.78
C GLU A 65 -2.08 14.20 -7.46
N LEU A 66 -2.78 14.96 -6.62
CA LEU A 66 -4.16 14.72 -6.25
C LEU A 66 -4.99 15.97 -6.56
N ASP A 67 -6.16 15.77 -7.15
CA ASP A 67 -7.10 16.84 -7.44
C ASP A 67 -7.47 17.59 -6.15
N LYS A 68 -7.37 18.93 -6.16
CA LYS A 68 -7.63 19.77 -4.97
C LYS A 68 -9.07 19.68 -4.47
N ASN A 69 -10.03 19.44 -5.36
CA ASN A 69 -11.43 19.23 -5.03
C ASN A 69 -11.71 17.79 -4.57
N LEU A 70 -10.68 16.94 -4.56
CA LEU A 70 -10.74 15.51 -4.30
C LEU A 70 -11.72 14.80 -5.25
N ASP A 71 -11.84 15.28 -6.49
CA ASP A 71 -12.63 14.62 -7.52
C ASP A 71 -11.83 13.47 -8.14
N THR A 72 -11.85 12.32 -7.46
CA THR A 72 -11.21 11.10 -7.94
C THR A 72 -12.17 9.93 -7.81
N PRO A 73 -12.00 8.86 -8.61
CA PRO A 73 -12.81 7.64 -8.45
C PRO A 73 -12.83 7.11 -7.01
N TYR A 74 -11.70 7.21 -6.30
CA TYR A 74 -11.62 6.82 -4.89
C TYR A 74 -12.51 7.69 -4.00
N PHE A 75 -12.34 9.01 -4.03
CA PHE A 75 -13.11 9.89 -3.13
C PHE A 75 -14.58 10.03 -3.52
N ASN A 76 -14.92 9.78 -4.79
CA ASN A 76 -16.31 9.69 -5.25
C ASN A 76 -17.01 8.43 -4.71
N ALA A 77 -16.26 7.33 -4.55
CA ALA A 77 -16.75 6.12 -3.90
C ALA A 77 -16.72 6.18 -2.35
N HIS A 78 -15.90 7.08 -1.79
CA HIS A 78 -15.66 7.20 -0.35
C HIS A 78 -15.96 8.63 0.14
N PRO A 79 -17.24 9.07 0.09
CA PRO A 79 -17.60 10.46 0.36
C PRO A 79 -17.34 10.88 1.81
N LYS A 80 -17.44 9.97 2.78
CA LYS A 80 -17.18 10.28 4.19
C LYS A 80 -15.70 10.62 4.42
N GLU A 81 -14.81 9.83 3.83
CA GLU A 81 -13.37 10.03 3.87
C GLU A 81 -12.98 11.30 3.13
N ARG A 82 -13.59 11.56 1.97
CA ARG A 82 -13.44 12.81 1.22
C ARG A 82 -13.80 14.01 2.08
N ASP A 83 -14.98 14.01 2.67
CA ASP A 83 -15.49 15.17 3.41
C ASP A 83 -14.69 15.40 4.70
N ALA A 84 -14.27 14.32 5.39
CA ALA A 84 -13.36 14.40 6.53
C ALA A 84 -11.98 14.97 6.14
N LEU A 85 -11.47 14.61 4.96
CA LEU A 85 -10.21 15.19 4.45
C LEU A 85 -10.39 16.65 4.06
N LYS A 86 -11.49 17.02 3.38
CA LYS A 86 -11.81 18.43 3.05
C LYS A 86 -11.85 19.28 4.31
N LEU A 87 -12.49 18.81 5.38
CA LEU A 87 -12.52 19.54 6.65
C LEU A 87 -11.12 19.80 7.23
N LYS A 88 -10.21 18.83 7.11
CA LYS A 88 -8.81 19.01 7.55
C LYS A 88 -8.05 19.99 6.66
N LEU A 89 -8.38 20.02 5.37
CA LEU A 89 -7.74 20.90 4.38
C LEU A 89 -8.28 22.33 4.41
N GLN A 90 -9.51 22.59 4.88
CA GLN A 90 -10.09 23.94 4.97
C GLN A 90 -9.24 24.92 5.80
N ASN A 91 -8.41 24.41 6.72
CA ASN A 91 -7.48 25.23 7.51
C ASN A 91 -6.21 25.64 6.74
N LEU A 92 -6.00 25.09 5.54
CA LEU A 92 -4.90 25.41 4.65
C LEU A 92 -5.44 26.35 3.56
N SER A 93 -4.87 27.54 3.39
CA SER A 93 -5.42 28.51 2.43
C SER A 93 -5.46 27.93 1.01
N ASP A 94 -6.61 28.03 0.33
CA ASP A 94 -6.93 27.37 -0.96
C ASP A 94 -5.92 27.60 -2.10
N SER A 95 -5.21 28.74 -2.08
CA SER A 95 -4.25 29.12 -3.13
C SER A 95 -2.80 28.77 -2.83
N ALA A 96 -2.46 28.36 -1.61
CA ALA A 96 -1.06 28.17 -1.20
C ALA A 96 -0.54 26.75 -1.40
N PHE A 97 -1.41 25.76 -1.62
CA PHE A 97 -1.01 24.35 -1.62
C PHE A 97 -1.58 23.55 -2.81
N SER A 98 -0.80 22.58 -3.32
CA SER A 98 -1.26 21.44 -4.11
C SER A 98 -1.42 20.23 -3.19
N LEU A 99 -2.13 19.19 -3.66
CA LEU A 99 -2.23 17.93 -2.95
C LEU A 99 -1.41 16.88 -3.68
N GLN A 100 -0.73 16.04 -2.89
CA GLN A 100 -0.06 14.84 -3.35
C GLN A 100 -0.61 13.64 -2.59
N GLN A 101 -0.59 12.49 -3.24
CA GLN A 101 -1.05 11.21 -2.70
C GLN A 101 0.02 10.13 -2.84
N LEU A 102 0.13 9.30 -1.81
CA LEU A 102 0.92 8.09 -1.80
C LEU A 102 0.01 6.87 -2.01
N LEU A 103 0.35 6.05 -3.01
CA LEU A 103 -0.43 4.91 -3.48
C LEU A 103 0.43 3.66 -3.57
N PHE A 104 -0.19 2.49 -3.51
CA PHE A 104 0.43 1.25 -3.98
C PHE A 104 0.36 1.17 -5.51
N ASN A 105 1.46 0.80 -6.17
CA ASN A 105 1.48 0.57 -7.62
C ASN A 105 0.90 -0.80 -8.01
N LEU A 106 -0.37 -1.03 -7.68
CA LEU A 106 -0.97 -2.35 -7.86
C LEU A 106 -1.25 -2.68 -9.32
N GLN A 107 -1.41 -1.67 -10.18
CA GLN A 107 -1.58 -1.89 -11.63
C GLN A 107 -0.35 -2.55 -12.24
N ASN A 108 0.86 -2.06 -11.92
CA ASN A 108 2.08 -2.69 -12.41
C ASN A 108 2.40 -3.98 -11.65
N ALA A 109 2.20 -4.01 -10.33
CA ALA A 109 2.50 -5.19 -9.51
C ALA A 109 1.70 -6.43 -9.94
N VAL A 110 0.40 -6.28 -10.20
CA VAL A 110 -0.46 -7.40 -10.61
C VAL A 110 -0.20 -7.84 -12.05
N ALA A 111 0.33 -6.94 -12.90
CA ALA A 111 0.75 -7.27 -14.26
C ALA A 111 2.13 -7.95 -14.32
N GLN A 112 3.03 -7.65 -13.37
CA GLN A 112 4.42 -8.10 -13.37
C GLN A 112 4.68 -9.31 -12.45
N ALA A 113 3.92 -9.47 -11.36
CA ALA A 113 4.06 -10.60 -10.44
C ALA A 113 2.80 -11.48 -10.51
N VAL A 114 2.99 -12.79 -10.65
CA VAL A 114 1.90 -13.75 -10.47
C VAL A 114 1.49 -13.70 -8.99
N PRO A 115 0.28 -13.22 -8.66
CA PRO A 115 -0.16 -13.15 -7.27
C PRO A 115 -0.08 -14.54 -6.63
N THR A 116 0.47 -14.63 -5.42
CA THR A 116 0.40 -15.88 -4.65
C THR A 116 -0.89 -15.90 -3.84
N PHE A 117 -1.64 -17.00 -3.94
CA PHE A 117 -2.88 -17.22 -3.18
C PHE A 117 -2.58 -18.06 -1.94
N VAL A 118 -2.42 -17.41 -0.81
CA VAL A 118 -2.08 -18.10 0.44
C VAL A 118 -3.32 -18.74 1.04
N GLY A 119 -3.18 -19.97 1.56
CA GLY A 119 -4.27 -20.76 2.14
C GLY A 119 -5.07 -21.57 1.13
N VAL A 120 -4.77 -21.46 -0.17
CA VAL A 120 -5.40 -22.24 -1.24
C VAL A 120 -4.52 -23.44 -1.56
N THR A 121 -4.96 -24.64 -1.16
CA THR A 121 -4.21 -25.88 -1.38
C THR A 121 -4.67 -26.65 -2.63
N ASP A 122 -5.88 -26.40 -3.10
CA ASP A 122 -6.42 -27.03 -4.31
C ASP A 122 -5.88 -26.33 -5.57
N GLU A 123 -5.23 -27.09 -6.45
CA GLU A 123 -4.61 -26.58 -7.68
C GLU A 123 -5.63 -25.96 -8.64
N THR A 124 -6.84 -26.54 -8.72
CA THR A 124 -7.91 -26.02 -9.58
C THR A 124 -8.43 -24.69 -9.04
N ALA A 125 -8.64 -24.59 -7.73
CA ALA A 125 -9.02 -23.35 -7.07
C ALA A 125 -7.96 -22.25 -7.29
N SER A 126 -6.68 -22.60 -7.08
CA SER A 126 -5.56 -21.67 -7.27
C SER A 126 -5.49 -21.14 -8.71
N TYR A 127 -5.61 -22.04 -9.70
CA TYR A 127 -5.66 -21.65 -11.11
C TYR A 127 -6.84 -20.71 -11.44
N LEU A 128 -8.04 -21.05 -10.98
CA LEU A 128 -9.25 -20.27 -11.23
C LEU A 128 -9.18 -18.89 -10.58
N LEU A 129 -8.61 -18.80 -9.37
CA LEU A 129 -8.35 -17.53 -8.69
C LEU A 129 -7.33 -16.71 -9.46
N GLY A 130 -6.21 -17.29 -9.89
CA GLY A 130 -5.19 -16.59 -10.68
C GLY A 130 -5.78 -15.93 -11.92
N LYS A 131 -6.60 -16.67 -12.67
CA LYS A 131 -7.27 -16.16 -13.88
C LYS A 131 -8.31 -15.08 -13.59
N SER A 132 -9.06 -15.22 -12.50
CA SER A 132 -10.19 -14.34 -12.20
C SER A 132 -9.76 -13.08 -11.45
N PHE A 133 -8.80 -13.20 -10.53
CA PHE A 133 -8.40 -12.15 -9.61
C PHE A 133 -7.87 -10.91 -10.33
N ILE A 134 -6.96 -11.08 -11.31
CA ILE A 134 -6.39 -9.95 -12.06
C ILE A 134 -7.50 -9.12 -12.72
N ASN A 135 -8.49 -9.80 -13.30
CA ASN A 135 -9.62 -9.16 -13.98
C ASN A 135 -10.55 -8.45 -12.99
N ILE A 136 -10.90 -9.12 -11.89
CA ILE A 136 -11.74 -8.55 -10.83
C ILE A 136 -11.06 -7.33 -10.22
N TRP A 137 -9.79 -7.45 -9.85
CA TRP A 137 -9.02 -6.38 -9.24
C TRP A 137 -8.86 -5.19 -10.19
N SER A 138 -8.51 -5.43 -11.44
CA SER A 138 -8.39 -4.37 -12.45
C SER A 138 -9.72 -3.64 -12.66
N LYS A 139 -10.85 -4.36 -12.62
CA LYS A 139 -12.18 -3.75 -12.70
C LYS A 139 -12.49 -2.90 -11.47
N ILE A 140 -12.23 -3.43 -10.26
CA ILE A 140 -12.42 -2.70 -9.00
C ILE A 140 -11.55 -1.44 -8.96
N ALA A 141 -10.26 -1.55 -9.27
CA ALA A 141 -9.33 -0.41 -9.27
C ALA A 141 -9.75 0.69 -10.26
N LYS A 142 -10.30 0.32 -11.43
CA LYS A 142 -10.86 1.29 -12.38
C LYS A 142 -12.14 1.95 -11.86
N GLN A 143 -13.00 1.17 -11.20
CA GLN A 143 -14.30 1.65 -10.73
C GLN A 143 -14.19 2.51 -9.46
N TYR A 144 -13.34 2.11 -8.52
CA TYR A 144 -13.26 2.66 -7.17
C TYR A 144 -11.92 3.34 -6.87
N GLY A 145 -11.01 3.43 -7.83
CA GLY A 145 -9.66 3.97 -7.63
C GLY A 145 -8.73 3.02 -6.86
N LEU A 146 -7.47 3.44 -6.71
CA LEU A 146 -6.47 2.70 -5.96
C LEU A 146 -6.54 3.04 -4.46
N PRO A 147 -6.14 2.11 -3.57
CA PRO A 147 -6.10 2.38 -2.14
C PRO A 147 -5.11 3.51 -1.81
N LEU A 148 -5.58 4.52 -1.08
CA LEU A 148 -4.75 5.61 -0.57
C LEU A 148 -3.99 5.19 0.68
N ILE A 149 -2.70 5.50 0.72
CA ILE A 149 -1.86 5.35 1.91
C ILE A 149 -1.80 6.68 2.67
N ARG A 150 -1.58 7.77 1.94
CA ARG A 150 -1.42 9.11 2.52
C ARG A 150 -1.84 10.19 1.52
N VAL A 151 -2.38 11.29 2.04
CA VAL A 151 -2.48 12.57 1.33
C VAL A 151 -1.62 13.61 2.05
N THR A 152 -0.93 14.45 1.28
CA THR A 152 -0.05 15.52 1.77
C THR A 152 -0.34 16.81 1.04
N ALA A 153 -0.43 17.93 1.75
CA ALA A 153 -0.46 19.27 1.16
C ALA A 153 0.98 19.75 0.92
N VAL A 154 1.24 20.32 -0.27
CA VAL A 154 2.55 20.80 -0.70
C VAL A 154 2.44 22.26 -1.10
N ALA A 155 3.27 23.12 -0.53
CA ALA A 155 3.21 24.56 -0.82
C ALA A 155 3.53 24.83 -2.30
N GLN A 156 2.70 25.61 -2.97
CA GLN A 156 2.91 26.03 -4.37
C GLN A 156 3.78 27.29 -4.47
N TYR A 157 3.78 28.09 -3.42
CA TYR A 157 4.60 29.29 -3.31
C TYR A 157 5.47 29.18 -2.06
N PRO A 158 6.65 29.82 -2.06
CA PRO A 158 7.46 29.91 -0.85
C PRO A 158 6.64 30.56 0.26
N ASP A 159 6.43 29.82 1.35
CA ASP A 159 5.69 30.24 2.54
C ASP A 159 6.48 31.23 3.43
N GLY A 160 7.60 31.76 2.91
CA GLY A 160 8.54 32.59 3.66
C GLY A 160 9.46 31.79 4.58
N SER A 161 9.31 30.47 4.66
CA SER A 161 10.23 29.63 5.43
C SER A 161 11.63 29.68 4.84
N PRO A 162 12.68 29.81 5.68
CA PRO A 162 14.05 29.63 5.24
C PRO A 162 14.34 28.17 4.89
N LEU A 163 13.53 27.21 5.36
CA LEU A 163 13.70 25.78 5.12
C LEU A 163 12.96 25.37 3.83
N ARG A 164 13.52 25.75 2.68
CA ARG A 164 12.97 25.35 1.38
C ARG A 164 13.49 23.98 0.99
N LEU A 165 12.59 22.99 0.91
CA LEU A 165 12.92 21.67 0.41
C LEU A 165 13.40 21.75 -1.04
N THR A 166 14.64 21.34 -1.29
CA THR A 166 15.24 21.23 -2.62
C THR A 166 15.34 19.79 -3.10
N ALA A 167 15.28 18.82 -2.19
CA ALA A 167 15.18 17.40 -2.52
C ALA A 167 14.36 16.64 -1.47
N LEU A 168 13.65 15.59 -1.91
CA LEU A 168 12.84 14.72 -1.08
C LEU A 168 12.97 13.27 -1.58
N GLU A 169 13.25 12.35 -0.67
CA GLU A 169 13.27 10.91 -0.95
C GLU A 169 12.55 10.13 0.17
N ARG A 170 12.03 8.95 -0.17
CA ARG A 170 11.42 8.03 0.80
C ARG A 170 12.37 6.88 1.09
N TRP A 171 12.71 6.72 2.36
CA TRP A 171 13.64 5.69 2.82
C TRP A 171 12.93 4.72 3.76
N VAL A 172 13.17 3.43 3.59
CA VAL A 172 12.76 2.46 4.61
C VAL A 172 13.94 2.25 5.54
N SER A 173 13.79 2.66 6.80
CA SER A 173 14.86 2.43 7.77
C SER A 173 14.82 0.99 8.25
N PRO A 174 15.85 0.18 7.97
CA PRO A 174 15.91 -1.17 8.50
C PRO A 174 16.06 -1.12 10.02
N VAL A 175 15.65 -2.19 10.68
CA VAL A 175 15.89 -2.35 12.12
C VAL A 175 17.38 -2.58 12.35
N VAL A 176 17.97 -1.84 13.28
CA VAL A 176 19.39 -1.98 13.63
C VAL A 176 19.57 -2.55 15.04
N ASP A 177 20.73 -3.14 15.29
CA ASP A 177 21.15 -3.50 16.63
C ASP A 177 21.47 -2.23 17.43
N ALA A 178 20.87 -2.08 18.61
CA ALA A 178 21.02 -0.88 19.41
C ALA A 178 22.46 -0.65 19.92
N SER A 179 23.29 -1.69 19.97
CA SER A 179 24.66 -1.62 20.49
C SER A 179 25.68 -1.38 19.37
N SER A 180 25.51 -2.01 18.21
CA SER A 180 26.46 -1.88 17.09
C SER A 180 26.01 -0.89 16.01
N GLY A 181 24.72 -0.58 15.93
CA GLY A 181 24.13 0.22 14.85
C GLY A 181 24.04 -0.54 13.52
N ASP A 182 24.38 -1.83 13.49
CA ASP A 182 24.33 -2.65 12.28
C ASP A 182 22.91 -3.14 12.00
N GLN A 183 22.57 -3.28 10.72
CA GLN A 183 21.30 -3.88 10.32
C GLN A 183 21.16 -5.31 10.83
N ILE A 184 20.02 -5.58 11.49
CA ILE A 184 19.65 -6.95 11.89
C ILE A 184 19.30 -7.75 10.63
N LYS A 185 20.06 -8.81 10.34
CA LYS A 185 19.87 -9.62 9.13
C LYS A 185 18.57 -10.42 9.11
N ASN A 186 18.12 -10.89 10.27
CA ASN A 186 16.91 -11.70 10.45
C ASN A 186 16.07 -11.11 11.59
N PRO A 187 15.38 -9.98 11.38
CA PRO A 187 14.59 -9.35 12.43
C PRO A 187 13.40 -10.25 12.81
N SER A 188 13.08 -10.29 14.10
CA SER A 188 11.84 -10.89 14.62
C SER A 188 10.61 -10.17 14.10
N ALA A 189 9.43 -10.78 14.20
CA ALA A 189 8.16 -10.15 13.78
C ALA A 189 7.91 -8.79 14.47
N VAL A 190 8.26 -8.68 15.76
CA VAL A 190 8.14 -7.42 16.51
C VAL A 190 9.09 -6.35 15.97
N GLN A 191 10.32 -6.74 15.63
CA GLN A 191 11.29 -5.83 15.01
C GLN A 191 10.82 -5.39 13.62
N ILE A 192 10.33 -6.30 12.79
CA ILE A 192 9.76 -5.95 11.48
C ILE A 192 8.62 -4.94 11.64
N ALA A 193 7.75 -5.11 12.63
CA ALA A 193 6.65 -4.18 12.91
C ALA A 193 7.12 -2.78 13.33
N ALA A 194 8.37 -2.61 13.78
CA ALA A 194 8.98 -1.32 14.09
C ALA A 194 9.61 -0.63 12.86
N THR A 195 9.60 -1.28 11.69
CA THR A 195 10.14 -0.69 10.45
C THR A 195 9.34 0.55 10.06
N THR A 196 10.04 1.62 9.70
CA THR A 196 9.41 2.91 9.35
C THR A 196 9.67 3.30 7.90
N LEU A 197 8.69 3.99 7.32
CA LEU A 197 8.87 4.73 6.06
C LEU A 197 9.18 6.19 6.41
N ASN A 198 10.44 6.57 6.23
CA ASN A 198 10.96 7.89 6.52
C ASN A 198 10.98 8.77 5.27
N TYR A 199 10.92 10.08 5.49
CA TYR A 199 11.07 11.09 4.46
C TYR A 199 12.40 11.80 4.68
N LEU A 200 13.31 11.65 3.72
CA LEU A 200 14.59 12.32 3.70
C LEU A 200 14.45 13.61 2.92
N CYS A 201 14.83 14.71 3.55
CA CYS A 201 14.62 16.05 3.05
C CYS A 201 15.97 16.77 3.03
N ALA A 202 16.26 17.51 1.96
CA ALA A 202 17.37 18.46 1.93
C ALA A 202 16.85 19.86 1.58
N THR A 203 17.50 20.89 2.12
CA THR A 203 17.22 22.29 1.83
C THR A 203 18.45 22.96 1.21
N ASP A 204 18.26 24.16 0.65
CA ASP A 204 19.35 25.01 0.16
C ASP A 204 20.27 24.37 -0.89
N GLY A 205 19.74 23.40 -1.65
CA GLY A 205 20.47 22.72 -2.72
C GLY A 205 21.44 21.65 -2.20
N HIS A 206 21.42 21.33 -0.91
CA HIS A 206 22.23 20.24 -0.38
C HIS A 206 21.79 18.89 -0.97
N PRO A 207 22.74 17.95 -1.17
CA PRO A 207 22.40 16.61 -1.59
C PRO A 207 21.63 15.88 -0.48
N LEU A 208 20.79 14.92 -0.86
CA LEU A 208 20.15 14.04 0.10
C LEU A 208 21.20 13.20 0.84
N PRO A 209 21.02 12.96 2.15
CA PRO A 209 21.84 12.01 2.87
C PRO A 209 21.62 10.60 2.29
N GLY A 210 22.71 9.86 2.09
CA GLY A 210 22.65 8.53 1.51
C GLY A 210 21.99 7.49 2.43
N ALA A 211 21.62 6.37 1.83
CA ALA A 211 21.07 5.17 2.47
C ALA A 211 21.74 4.73 3.79
N SER A 212 23.07 4.88 3.88
CA SER A 212 23.89 4.43 5.01
C SER A 212 24.01 5.45 6.14
N SER A 213 23.44 6.65 6.00
CA SER A 213 23.62 7.75 6.95
C SER A 213 22.78 7.64 8.22
N PHE A 214 21.88 6.65 8.31
CA PHE A 214 20.93 6.51 9.41
C PHE A 214 21.14 5.19 10.16
N SER A 215 21.71 5.27 11.37
CA SER A 215 21.94 4.15 12.29
C SER A 215 20.98 4.16 13.49
N TRP A 216 19.89 4.91 13.40
CA TRP A 216 18.89 5.00 14.45
C TRP A 216 17.58 4.39 13.96
N ASN A 217 17.30 3.15 14.34
CA ASN A 217 15.97 2.55 14.30
C ASN A 217 15.88 1.32 15.20
#